data_AF-A0A8C9N889-F1
#
_entry.id   AF-A0A8C9N889-F1
#
_cell.length_a   1.000
_cell.length_b   1.000
_cell.length_c   1.000
_cell.angle_alpha   90.00
_cell.angle_beta   90.00
_cell.angle_gamma   90.00
#
_symmetry.space_group_name_H-M   'P 1'
#
loop_
_entity.id
_entity.type
_entity.pdbx_description
1 polymer ?
#
loop_
_entity_poly.entity_id
_entity_poly.type
_entity_poly.pdbx_seq_one_letter_code
_entity_poly.pdbx_strand_id
1 'polypeptide(L)'
;LEEIKRLINSGRYEQRQDFAVVIQPFFRNTLLPLDGPDMSFFAADCFHFSVRGYAEMAMALWNNMLEPVGEKQTYNNFTHDRSKLRCPNPEKPFLFTRRNSGFGNSDVTLEKTDSSVPYWAVIVTAVAGVLVGSLLGWVVSRRRTKKHQRKAGTGNNMKTTPLLLSTVTQRVAE
;
A
#
# COMPACT_ATOMS: atom_id res chain seq x y z
N LEU A 1 25.73 -0.24 14.73
CA LEU A 1 24.93 0.98 14.40
C LEU A 1 24.77 1.15 12.88
N GLU A 2 25.85 1.10 12.09
CA GLU A 2 25.76 1.28 10.63
C GLU A 2 24.88 0.24 9.93
N GLU A 3 24.92 -1.02 10.35
CA GLU A 3 24.04 -2.04 9.78
C GLU A 3 22.55 -1.77 10.06
N ILE A 4 22.21 -1.35 11.28
CA ILE A 4 20.85 -0.96 11.65
C ILE A 4 20.39 0.24 10.82
N LYS A 5 21.26 1.26 10.65
CA LYS A 5 20.98 2.40 9.77
C LYS A 5 20.75 1.94 8.34
N ARG A 6 21.59 1.04 7.81
CA ARG A 6 21.42 0.48 6.46
C ARG A 6 20.09 -0.25 6.32
N LEU A 7 19.72 -1.08 7.29
CA LEU A 7 18.45 -1.82 7.29
C LEU A 7 17.24 -0.87 7.33
N ILE A 8 17.27 0.14 8.19
CA ILE A 8 16.19 1.13 8.30
C ILE A 8 16.14 2.02 7.05
N ASN A 9 17.28 2.32 6.44
CA ASN A 9 17.35 3.09 5.21
C ASN A 9 17.06 2.29 3.94
N SER A 10 16.85 0.98 4.04
CA SER A 10 16.56 0.12 2.88
C SER A 10 15.17 0.30 2.28
N GLY A 11 14.27 1.06 2.93
CA GLY A 11 12.88 1.24 2.47
C GLY A 11 11.94 0.08 2.82
N ARG A 12 12.45 -1.02 3.39
CA ARG A 12 11.65 -2.21 3.75
C ARG A 12 10.52 -1.90 4.73
N TYR A 13 10.70 -0.94 5.63
CA TYR A 13 9.74 -0.64 6.68
C TYR A 13 8.73 0.45 6.28
N GLU A 14 8.92 1.05 5.12
CA GLU A 14 8.10 2.12 4.55
C GLU A 14 7.03 1.58 3.60
N GLN A 15 6.84 0.26 3.50
CA GLN A 15 5.83 -0.35 2.63
C GLN A 15 4.41 -0.19 3.17
N ARG A 16 4.24 -0.16 4.49
CA ARG A 16 2.93 -0.05 5.16
C ARG A 16 2.69 1.35 5.70
N GLN A 17 1.42 1.69 5.94
CA GLN A 17 1.03 3.01 6.46
C GLN A 17 0.78 3.02 7.97
N ASP A 18 0.64 1.85 8.58
CA ASP A 18 0.34 1.60 9.99
C ASP A 18 1.58 1.22 10.82
N PHE A 19 2.76 1.21 10.20
CA PHE A 19 4.01 0.84 10.85
C PHE A 19 5.15 1.75 10.40
N ALA A 20 6.03 2.11 11.35
CA ALA A 20 7.22 2.90 11.08
C ALA A 20 8.36 2.45 11.99
N VAL A 21 9.59 2.46 11.45
CA VAL A 21 10.81 2.21 12.23
C VAL A 21 11.64 3.48 12.24
N VAL A 22 12.00 3.93 13.44
CA VAL A 22 12.72 5.19 13.64
C VAL A 22 13.85 4.96 14.65
N ILE A 23 15.08 5.31 14.26
CA ILE A 23 16.23 5.30 15.19
C ILE A 23 16.10 6.49 16.12
N GLN A 24 16.33 6.26 17.41
CA GLN A 24 16.39 7.30 18.43
C GLN A 24 17.84 7.45 18.90
N PRO A 25 18.64 8.36 18.30
CA PRO A 25 20.08 8.41 18.53
C PRO A 25 20.51 9.13 19.83
N PHE A 26 19.61 9.39 20.78
CA PHE A 26 19.91 10.15 22.00
C PHE A 26 21.04 9.54 22.85
N PHE A 27 21.42 8.28 22.65
CA PHE A 27 22.51 7.62 23.39
C PHE A 27 23.84 7.54 22.62
N ARG A 28 23.96 8.16 21.44
CA ARG A 28 25.21 8.11 20.67
C ARG A 28 26.34 8.86 21.36
N ASN A 29 26.02 10.03 21.91
CA ASN A 29 26.97 10.93 22.56
C ASN A 29 26.52 11.15 24.01
N THR A 30 27.00 10.33 24.95
CA THR A 30 26.66 10.54 26.36
C THR A 30 27.55 11.63 26.94
N LEU A 31 26.94 12.73 27.40
CA LEU A 31 27.66 13.79 28.10
C LEU A 31 27.66 13.46 29.59
N LEU A 32 28.85 13.17 30.12
CA LEU A 32 29.07 12.96 31.54
C LEU A 32 29.62 14.25 32.19
N PRO A 33 29.27 14.54 33.45
CA PRO A 33 29.92 15.60 34.21
C PRO A 33 31.44 15.40 34.33
N LEU A 34 32.20 16.49 34.41
CA LEU A 34 33.67 16.47 34.48
C LEU A 34 34.19 15.85 35.78
N ASP A 35 33.41 15.94 36.84
CA ASP A 35 33.62 15.34 38.16
C ASP A 35 33.30 13.85 38.22
N GLY A 36 32.86 13.26 37.11
CA GLY A 36 32.56 11.83 36.96
C GLY A 36 31.05 11.53 36.87
N PRO A 37 30.67 10.31 36.50
CA PRO A 37 29.27 9.91 36.44
C PRO A 37 28.66 9.86 37.85
N ASP A 38 27.49 10.49 38.03
CA ASP A 38 26.68 10.30 39.24
C ASP A 38 26.20 8.85 39.31
N MET A 39 26.81 8.07 40.22
CA MET A 39 26.54 6.64 40.35
C MET A 39 25.08 6.34 40.76
N SER A 40 24.32 7.32 41.23
CA SER A 40 22.89 7.13 41.54
C SER A 40 22.02 6.88 40.29
N PHE A 41 22.54 7.09 39.08
CA PHE A 41 21.91 6.67 37.84
C PHE A 41 21.97 5.16 37.58
N PHE A 42 22.81 4.43 38.32
CA PHE A 42 22.97 2.98 38.21
C PHE A 42 22.39 2.26 39.42
N ALA A 43 22.00 1.00 39.22
CA ALA A 43 21.58 0.08 40.27
C ALA A 43 22.78 -0.37 41.13
N ALA A 44 22.52 -1.17 42.16
CA ALA A 44 23.55 -1.66 43.08
C ALA A 44 24.65 -2.51 42.42
N ASP A 45 24.39 -3.06 41.24
CA ASP A 45 25.36 -3.81 40.44
C ASP A 45 26.23 -2.92 39.54
N CYS A 46 26.03 -1.61 39.57
CA CYS A 46 26.75 -0.62 38.76
C CYS A 46 26.64 -0.84 37.24
N PHE A 47 25.68 -1.65 36.78
CA PHE A 47 25.51 -2.00 35.38
C PHE A 47 24.12 -1.64 34.87
N HIS A 48 23.08 -2.04 35.58
CA HIS A 48 21.71 -1.66 35.22
C HIS A 48 21.47 -0.20 35.60
N PHE A 49 20.60 0.47 34.85
CA PHE A 49 20.13 1.78 35.25
C PHE A 49 19.23 1.65 36.50
N SER A 50 19.37 2.60 37.42
CA SER A 50 18.39 2.76 38.49
C SER A 50 17.07 3.31 37.93
N VAL A 51 16.05 3.41 38.77
CA VAL A 51 14.80 4.13 38.42
C VAL A 51 15.09 5.54 37.90
N ARG A 52 16.10 6.21 38.48
CA ARG A 52 16.54 7.53 38.05
C ARG A 52 17.20 7.49 36.66
N GLY A 53 18.08 6.53 36.40
CA GLY A 53 18.68 6.34 35.08
C GLY A 53 17.65 6.07 33.98
N TYR A 54 16.70 5.17 34.24
CA TYR A 54 15.61 4.90 33.30
C TYR A 54 14.71 6.13 33.06
N ALA A 55 14.45 6.94 34.09
CA ALA A 55 13.69 8.17 33.93
C ALA A 55 14.37 9.15 32.97
N GLU A 56 15.69 9.37 33.09
CA GLU A 56 16.44 10.22 32.15
C GLU A 56 16.42 9.67 30.71
N MET A 57 16.58 8.35 30.55
CA MET A 57 16.48 7.71 29.23
C MET A 57 15.10 7.85 28.62
N ALA A 58 14.04 7.71 29.42
CA ALA A 58 12.66 7.88 28.96
C ALA A 58 12.39 9.33 28.53
N MET A 59 12.90 10.32 29.26
CA MET A 59 12.81 11.73 28.87
C MET A 59 13.57 12.01 27.57
N ALA A 60 14.79 11.46 27.42
CA ALA A 60 15.56 11.59 26.19
C ALA A 60 14.84 10.97 24.99
N LEU A 61 14.29 9.76 25.15
CA LEU A 61 13.47 9.10 24.13
C LEU A 61 12.25 9.95 23.75
N TRP A 62 11.49 10.42 24.74
CA TRP A 62 10.31 11.25 24.52
C TRP A 62 10.64 12.49 23.69
N ASN A 63 11.65 13.24 24.11
CA ASN A 63 12.10 14.43 23.40
C ASN A 63 12.51 14.11 21.95
N ASN A 64 13.20 12.98 21.74
CA ASN A 64 13.67 12.56 20.43
C ASN A 64 12.53 12.09 19.51
N MET A 65 11.43 11.55 20.05
CA MET A 65 10.22 11.24 19.29
C MET A 65 9.49 12.50 18.81
N LEU A 66 9.70 13.65 19.48
CA LEU A 66 9.17 14.97 19.12
C LEU A 66 10.09 15.78 18.19
N GLU A 67 11.17 15.16 17.67
CA GLU A 67 12.10 15.80 16.71
C GLU A 67 12.03 15.11 15.34
N PRO A 68 12.07 15.86 14.22
CA PRO A 68 12.05 15.26 12.89
C PRO A 68 13.27 14.36 12.64
N VAL A 69 13.06 13.28 11.88
CA VAL A 69 14.14 12.40 11.41
C VAL A 69 15.14 13.21 10.60
N GLY A 70 16.42 13.11 10.95
CA GLY A 70 17.51 13.93 10.39
C GLY A 70 18.00 15.00 11.37
N GLU A 71 17.12 15.49 12.25
CA GLU A 71 17.41 16.55 13.23
C GLU A 71 17.34 16.04 14.67
N LYS A 72 17.15 14.73 14.85
CA LYS A 72 17.10 14.09 16.16
C LYS A 72 18.38 14.33 16.96
N GLN A 73 18.22 14.79 18.19
CA GLN A 73 19.27 14.90 19.18
C GLN A 73 20.04 13.59 19.30
N THR A 74 21.38 13.69 19.30
CA THR A 74 22.29 12.54 19.34
C THR A 74 22.98 12.35 20.68
N TYR A 75 22.65 13.17 21.67
CA TYR A 75 23.27 13.15 22.98
C TYR A 75 22.25 13.02 24.10
N ASN A 76 22.68 12.49 25.24
CA ASN A 76 21.88 12.51 26.46
C ASN A 76 22.58 13.35 27.51
N ASN A 77 21.80 14.21 28.18
CA ASN A 77 22.25 15.00 29.30
C ASN A 77 21.72 14.36 30.57
N PHE A 78 22.62 13.74 31.35
CA PHE A 78 22.30 13.05 32.61
C PHE A 78 22.23 14.00 33.83
N THR A 79 21.96 15.29 33.66
CA THR A 79 21.61 16.17 34.78
C THR A 79 20.18 15.89 35.24
N HIS A 80 19.95 15.69 36.54
CA HIS A 80 18.59 15.46 37.05
C HIS A 80 17.76 16.75 37.08
N ASP A 81 17.13 17.03 35.95
CA ASP A 81 16.29 18.22 35.73
C ASP A 81 15.07 17.84 34.89
N ARG A 82 13.88 17.89 35.51
CA ARG A 82 12.62 17.55 34.83
C ARG A 82 12.15 18.62 33.85
N SER A 83 12.70 19.83 33.90
CA SER A 83 12.32 20.92 32.98
C SER A 83 12.75 20.65 31.53
N LYS A 84 13.69 19.72 31.34
CA LYS A 84 14.15 19.26 30.01
C LYS A 84 13.07 18.53 29.21
N LEU A 85 11.99 18.08 29.84
CA LEU A 85 10.92 17.35 29.16
C LEU A 85 10.15 18.28 28.22
N ARG A 86 10.13 17.96 26.92
CA ARG A 86 9.42 18.77 25.92
C ARG A 86 7.95 18.42 25.86
N CYS A 87 7.12 19.46 25.76
CA CYS A 87 5.71 19.31 25.46
C CYS A 87 5.49 19.12 23.95
N PRO A 88 4.48 18.35 23.53
CA PRO A 88 4.07 18.28 22.13
C PRO A 88 3.69 19.65 21.56
N ASN A 89 4.03 19.92 20.30
CA ASN A 89 3.59 21.12 19.58
C ASN A 89 2.20 20.87 18.96
N PRO A 90 1.17 21.70 19.24
CA PRO A 90 -0.15 21.60 18.61
C PRO A 90 -0.12 21.64 17.08
N GLU A 91 0.84 22.34 16.46
CA GLU A 91 1.03 22.42 15.00
C GLU A 91 1.58 21.12 14.41
N LYS A 92 2.22 20.28 15.24
CA LYS A 92 2.82 19.00 14.86
C LYS A 92 2.35 17.90 15.82
N PRO A 93 1.07 17.47 15.70
CA PRO A 93 0.41 16.63 16.70
C PRO A 93 0.83 15.16 16.70
N PHE A 94 1.72 14.75 15.79
CA PHE A 94 2.15 13.35 15.63
C PHE A 94 3.63 13.18 15.96
N LEU A 95 4.00 11.99 16.43
CA LEU A 95 5.41 11.61 16.57
C LEU A 95 6.09 11.59 15.20
N PHE A 96 7.36 11.98 15.19
CA PHE A 96 8.11 12.07 13.95
C PHE A 96 8.58 10.71 13.47
N THR A 97 8.20 10.41 12.24
CA THR A 97 8.58 9.25 11.44
C THR A 97 9.32 9.72 10.20
N ARG A 98 9.92 8.79 9.46
CA ARG A 98 10.58 9.11 8.19
C ARG A 98 9.67 9.90 7.24
N ARG A 99 8.40 9.47 7.12
CA ARG A 99 7.42 10.03 6.18
C ARG A 99 6.98 11.46 6.51
N ASN A 100 6.76 11.78 7.78
CA ASN A 100 6.29 13.11 8.19
C ASN A 100 7.42 14.08 8.57
N SER A 101 8.68 13.64 8.45
CA SER A 101 9.87 14.48 8.70
C SER A 101 10.48 15.09 7.43
N GLY A 102 9.94 14.79 6.24
CA GLY A 102 10.54 15.18 4.97
C GLY A 102 11.84 14.44 4.62
N PHE A 103 12.21 13.42 5.41
CA PHE A 103 13.45 12.68 5.25
C PHE A 103 13.32 11.61 4.16
N GLY A 104 14.03 11.82 3.04
CA GLY A 104 13.99 10.89 1.90
C GLY A 104 12.86 11.14 0.90
N ASN A 105 12.31 12.35 0.85
CA ASN A 105 11.29 12.76 -0.14
C ASN A 105 11.82 12.91 -1.58
N SER A 106 13.05 12.48 -1.87
CA SER A 106 13.65 12.67 -3.19
C SER A 106 13.09 11.77 -4.29
N ASP A 107 12.24 10.75 -3.99
CA ASP A 107 11.80 9.83 -5.06
C ASP A 107 10.52 9.00 -4.79
N VAL A 108 9.61 9.46 -3.93
CA VAL A 108 8.37 8.69 -3.61
C VAL A 108 7.11 9.26 -4.28
N THR A 109 7.26 10.29 -5.12
CA THR A 109 6.15 10.81 -5.93
C THR A 109 5.91 10.00 -7.21
N LEU A 110 6.76 9.02 -7.58
CA LEU A 110 6.68 8.34 -8.88
C LEU A 110 6.35 6.84 -8.85
N GLU A 111 6.24 6.20 -7.68
CA GLU A 111 5.86 4.77 -7.57
C GLU A 111 4.59 4.49 -6.76
N LYS A 112 3.74 5.50 -6.53
CA LYS A 112 2.32 5.25 -6.22
C LYS A 112 1.45 5.46 -7.45
N THR A 113 1.86 4.85 -8.56
CA THR A 113 0.85 4.40 -9.53
C THR A 113 0.61 2.96 -9.17
N ASP A 114 -0.39 2.73 -8.31
CA ASP A 114 -0.95 1.40 -8.13
C ASP A 114 -1.11 0.80 -9.53
N SER A 115 -0.43 -0.32 -9.79
CA SER A 115 -0.57 -1.12 -11.00
C SER A 115 -1.94 -1.82 -11.01
N SER A 116 -2.98 -1.10 -10.62
CA SER A 116 -4.37 -1.49 -10.67
C SER A 116 -4.86 -1.09 -12.05
N VAL A 117 -4.81 -2.02 -12.99
CA VAL A 117 -5.52 -1.92 -14.27
C VAL A 117 -6.93 -1.42 -13.97
N PRO A 118 -7.35 -0.28 -14.55
CA PRO A 118 -8.58 0.34 -14.11
C PRO A 118 -9.75 -0.56 -14.47
N TYR A 119 -10.74 -0.67 -13.57
CA TYR A 119 -11.84 -1.63 -13.71
C TYR A 119 -12.59 -1.50 -15.05
N TRP A 120 -12.67 -0.29 -15.61
CA TRP A 120 -13.23 -0.07 -16.94
C TRP A 120 -12.48 -0.81 -18.05
N ALA A 121 -11.17 -1.00 -17.95
CA ALA A 121 -10.38 -1.74 -18.94
C ALA A 121 -10.73 -3.24 -18.93
N VAL A 122 -11.06 -3.80 -17.76
CA VAL A 122 -11.57 -5.18 -17.63
C VAL A 122 -12.96 -5.31 -18.27
N ILE A 123 -13.83 -4.32 -18.07
CA ILE A 123 -15.16 -4.30 -18.70
C ILE A 123 -15.04 -4.19 -20.22
N VAL A 124 -14.22 -3.26 -20.73
CA VAL A 124 -14.05 -3.04 -22.18
C VAL A 124 -13.50 -4.28 -22.86
N THR A 125 -12.50 -4.94 -22.25
CA THR A 125 -11.93 -6.18 -22.81
C THR A 125 -12.93 -7.33 -22.83
N ALA A 126 -13.74 -7.50 -21.78
CA ALA A 126 -14.79 -8.51 -21.74
C ALA A 126 -15.87 -8.28 -22.81
N VAL A 127 -16.38 -7.05 -22.94
CA VAL A 127 -17.42 -6.71 -23.93
C VAL A 127 -16.92 -6.87 -25.35
N ALA A 128 -15.71 -6.40 -25.64
CA ALA A 128 -15.10 -6.54 -26.96
C ALA A 128 -14.95 -8.03 -27.35
N GLY A 129 -14.53 -8.88 -26.42
CA GLY A 129 -14.42 -10.33 -26.65
C GLY A 129 -15.76 -10.98 -27.04
N VAL A 130 -16.85 -10.62 -26.36
CA VAL A 130 -18.20 -11.16 -26.63
C VAL A 130 -18.71 -10.74 -28.01
N LEU A 131 -18.51 -9.49 -28.41
CA LEU A 131 -18.92 -8.99 -29.72
C LEU A 131 -18.17 -9.69 -30.86
N VAL A 132 -16.86 -9.84 -30.72
CA VAL A 132 -16.02 -10.54 -31.71
C VAL A 132 -16.43 -12.02 -31.83
N GLY A 133 -16.63 -12.70 -30.69
CA GLY A 133 -17.09 -14.10 -30.68
C GLY A 133 -18.45 -14.27 -31.35
N SER A 134 -19.39 -13.36 -31.08
CA SER A 134 -20.74 -13.39 -31.66
C SER A 134 -20.73 -13.18 -33.17
N LEU A 135 -19.93 -12.22 -33.66
CA LEU A 135 -19.77 -11.98 -35.10
C LEU A 135 -19.16 -13.18 -35.83
N LEU A 136 -18.12 -13.78 -35.26
CA LEU A 136 -17.49 -14.98 -35.83
C LEU A 136 -18.46 -16.16 -35.86
N GLY A 137 -19.20 -16.40 -34.77
CA GLY A 137 -20.23 -17.43 -34.70
C GLY A 137 -21.33 -17.23 -35.75
N TRP A 138 -21.82 -16.00 -35.90
CA TRP A 138 -22.86 -15.66 -36.88
C TRP A 138 -22.38 -15.87 -38.33
N VAL A 139 -21.15 -15.45 -38.64
CA VAL A 139 -20.54 -15.65 -39.97
C VAL A 139 -20.38 -17.14 -40.29
N VAL A 140 -19.90 -17.94 -39.33
CA VAL A 140 -19.74 -19.40 -39.50
C VAL A 140 -21.11 -20.07 -39.69
N SER A 141 -22.11 -19.69 -38.90
CA SER A 141 -23.48 -20.21 -39.04
C SER A 141 -24.07 -19.89 -40.41
N ARG A 142 -23.95 -18.65 -40.88
CA ARG A 142 -24.42 -18.21 -42.21
C ARG A 142 -23.71 -18.92 -43.37
N ARG A 143 -22.42 -19.24 -43.21
CA ARG A 143 -21.68 -20.06 -44.19
C ARG A 143 -22.15 -21.51 -44.19
N ARG A 144 -22.43 -22.10 -43.01
CA ARG A 144 -22.96 -23.46 -42.88
C ARG A 144 -24.36 -23.60 -43.48
N THR A 145 -25.28 -22.68 -43.18
CA THR A 145 -26.65 -22.71 -43.74
C THR A 145 -26.65 -22.56 -45.25
N LYS A 146 -25.85 -21.65 -45.82
CA LYS A 146 -25.67 -21.54 -47.28
C LYS A 146 -25.08 -22.82 -47.91
N LYS A 147 -24.14 -23.48 -47.24
CA LYS A 147 -23.57 -24.76 -47.71
C LYS A 147 -24.59 -25.90 -47.66
N HIS A 148 -25.44 -25.95 -46.63
CA HIS A 148 -26.54 -26.92 -46.53
C HIS A 148 -27.61 -26.69 -47.60
N GLN A 149 -28.01 -25.45 -47.86
CA GLN A 149 -28.95 -25.11 -48.93
C GLN A 149 -28.40 -25.46 -50.32
N ARG A 150 -27.10 -25.24 -50.57
CA ARG A 150 -26.44 -25.67 -51.82
C ARG A 150 -26.38 -27.19 -51.99
N LYS A 151 -26.33 -27.96 -50.91
CA LYS A 151 -26.41 -29.44 -50.96
C LYS A 151 -27.84 -29.97 -51.13
N ALA A 152 -28.84 -29.23 -50.64
CA ALA A 152 -30.26 -29.58 -50.80
C ALA A 152 -30.82 -29.26 -52.21
N GLY A 153 -30.22 -28.31 -52.94
CA GLY A 153 -30.64 -27.92 -54.29
C GLY A 153 -30.20 -28.84 -55.44
N THR A 154 -29.55 -29.99 -55.16
CA THR A 154 -29.11 -30.96 -56.18
C THR A 154 -29.94 -32.25 -56.18
N GLY A 155 -31.02 -32.32 -55.39
CA GLY A 155 -31.93 -33.46 -55.38
C GLY A 155 -33.38 -33.05 -55.55
N ASN A 156 -34.02 -33.58 -56.61
CA ASN A 156 -35.45 -33.83 -56.80
C ASN A 156 -36.19 -32.92 -57.81
N ASN A 157 -36.36 -33.47 -59.02
CA ASN A 157 -37.52 -33.23 -59.89
C ASN A 157 -38.71 -34.05 -59.36
N MET A 158 -39.84 -33.42 -58.98
CA MET A 158 -41.19 -33.99 -59.13
C MET A 158 -42.26 -32.90 -58.94
N LYS A 159 -43.34 -33.08 -59.70
CA LYS A 159 -44.46 -32.19 -60.05
C LYS A 159 -45.52 -31.94 -58.94
N THR A 160 -46.14 -30.75 -59.06
CA THR A 160 -47.54 -30.31 -58.85
C THR A 160 -48.30 -30.55 -57.52
N THR A 161 -48.79 -29.45 -56.92
CA THR A 161 -50.23 -29.06 -56.74
C THR A 161 -50.46 -28.38 -55.36
N PRO A 162 -51.17 -27.23 -55.28
CA PRO A 162 -51.39 -26.52 -54.02
C PRO A 162 -52.66 -27.02 -53.30
N LEU A 163 -52.63 -27.04 -51.96
CA LEU A 163 -53.84 -27.07 -51.14
C LEU A 163 -53.76 -26.02 -50.03
N LEU A 164 -54.94 -25.48 -49.77
CA LEU A 164 -55.33 -24.27 -49.09
C LEU A 164 -55.41 -24.42 -47.55
N LEU A 165 -55.49 -23.24 -46.89
CA LEU A 165 -55.92 -22.96 -45.50
C LEU A 165 -54.95 -23.44 -44.38
N SER A 166 -54.77 -22.75 -43.26
CA SER A 166 -55.50 -21.62 -42.65
C SER A 166 -54.56 -20.86 -41.70
N THR A 167 -54.75 -19.54 -41.62
CA THR A 167 -54.25 -18.68 -40.55
C THR A 167 -54.81 -19.12 -39.20
N VAL A 168 -53.97 -19.26 -38.18
CA VAL A 168 -54.38 -19.06 -36.78
C VAL A 168 -53.31 -18.20 -36.11
N THR A 169 -53.68 -16.95 -35.90
CA THR A 169 -53.06 -16.03 -34.94
C THR A 169 -53.49 -16.46 -33.54
N GLN A 170 -52.53 -16.74 -32.66
CA GLN A 170 -52.78 -16.71 -31.22
C GLN A 170 -51.83 -15.67 -30.61
N ARG A 171 -52.45 -14.61 -30.08
CA ARG A 171 -51.83 -13.58 -29.25
C ARG A 171 -52.47 -13.71 -27.86
N VAL A 172 -51.81 -13.13 -26.85
CA VAL A 172 -52.28 -12.86 -25.46
C VAL A 172 -52.12 -14.06 -24.52
N ALA A 173 -51.75 -13.94 -23.24
CA ALA A 173 -51.08 -13.01 -22.31
C ALA A 173 -50.90 -13.87 -21.02
N GLU A 174 -50.05 -13.60 -20.03
CA GLU A 174 -49.78 -12.38 -19.24
C GLU A 174 -48.28 -12.20 -18.97
#